data_AF-A0A521G6L7-F1
#
_entry.id   AF-A0A521G6L7-F1
#
_cell.length_a   1.000
_cell.length_b   1.000
_cell.length_c   1.000
_cell.angle_alpha   90.00
_cell.angle_beta   90.00
_cell.angle_gamma   90.00
#
_symmetry.space_group_name_H-M   'P 1'
#
loop_
_entity.id
_entity.type
_entity.pdbx_description
1 polymer ?
#
loop_
_entity_poly.entity_id
_entity_poly.type
_entity_poly.pdbx_seq_one_letter_code
_entity_poly.pdbx_strand_id
1 'polypeptide(L)' 'MTKTEVQIILQNLPDQFSVDELIEQLIIVNRIENGRQQYKAGQTLTSAEVRQRMLKRQQL' A
#
# COMPACT_ATOMS: atom_id res chain seq x y z
N MET A 1 2.47 -10.83 1.62
CA MET A 1 1.06 -11.19 1.49
C MET A 1 0.87 -12.62 1.96
N THR A 2 -0.08 -12.85 2.86
CA THR A 2 -0.39 -14.16 3.43
C THR A 2 -1.77 -14.62 2.97
N LYS A 3 -2.03 -15.93 3.09
CA LYS A 3 -3.36 -16.50 2.80
C LYS A 3 -4.45 -15.84 3.64
N THR A 4 -4.16 -15.54 4.91
CA THR A 4 -5.09 -14.89 5.84
C THR A 4 -5.49 -13.50 5.37
N GLU A 5 -4.53 -12.71 4.87
CA GLU A 5 -4.80 -11.37 4.31
C GLU A 5 -5.72 -11.46 3.08
N VAL A 6 -5.51 -12.44 2.21
CA VAL A 6 -6.40 -12.69 1.05
C VAL A 6 -7.81 -13.08 1.49
N GLN A 7 -7.93 -13.91 2.53
CA GLN A 7 -9.24 -14.27 3.08
C GLN A 7 -9.99 -13.05 3.64
N ILE A 8 -9.30 -12.13 4.31
CA ILE A 8 -9.89 -10.88 4.80
C ILE A 8 -10.38 -10.02 3.63
N ILE A 9 -9.63 -9.94 2.53
CA ILE A 9 -10.06 -9.20 1.33
C ILE A 9 -11.36 -9.80 0.79
N LEU A 10 -11.41 -11.12 0.61
CA LEU A 10 -12.59 -11.82 0.10
C LEU A 10 -13.81 -11.65 1.03
N GLN A 11 -13.61 -11.57 2.34
CA GLN A 11 -14.69 -11.32 3.31
C GLN A 11 -15.27 -9.90 3.24
N ASN A 12 -14.52 -8.94 2.71
CA ASN A 12 -14.94 -7.53 2.60
C ASN A 12 -15.42 -7.16 1.19
N LEU A 13 -15.33 -8.07 0.23
CA LEU A 13 -15.90 -7.87 -1.10
C LEU A 13 -17.42 -8.08 -1.08
N PRO A 14 -18.17 -7.36 -1.92
CA PRO A 14 -19.60 -7.60 -2.10
C PRO A 14 -19.86 -9.02 -2.64
N ASP A 15 -21.10 -9.50 -2.51
CA ASP A 15 -21.50 -10.83 -3.03
C ASP A 15 -21.25 -11.00 -4.54
N GLN A 16 -21.27 -9.90 -5.29
CA GLN A 16 -20.85 -9.84 -6.68
C GLN A 16 -19.76 -8.79 -6.84
N PHE A 17 -18.62 -9.22 -7.38
CA PHE A 17 -17.50 -8.35 -7.72
C PHE A 17 -16.91 -8.80 -9.06
N SER A 18 -16.27 -7.87 -9.75
CA SER A 18 -15.47 -8.12 -10.94
C SER A 18 -14.04 -8.55 -10.57
N VAL A 19 -13.36 -9.18 -11.53
CA VAL A 19 -11.94 -9.53 -11.36
C VAL A 19 -11.08 -8.28 -11.14
N ASP A 20 -11.40 -7.18 -11.83
CA ASP A 20 -10.70 -5.90 -11.68
C ASP A 20 -10.79 -5.37 -10.24
N GLU A 21 -11.98 -5.38 -9.64
CA GLU A 21 -12.17 -4.96 -8.24
C GLU A 21 -11.37 -5.83 -7.26
N LEU A 22 -11.32 -7.14 -7.47
CA LEU A 22 -10.48 -8.03 -6.67
C LEU A 22 -9.00 -7.66 -6.79
N ILE A 23 -8.51 -7.40 -8.00
CA ILE A 23 -7.10 -7.03 -8.25
C ILE A 23 -6.77 -5.71 -7.55
N GLU A 24 -7.64 -4.70 -7.62
CA GLU A 24 -7.45 -3.42 -6.94
C GLU A 24 -7.30 -3.60 -5.42
N GLN A 25 -8.18 -4.40 -4.80
CA GLN A 25 -8.10 -4.66 -3.36
C GLN A 25 -6.81 -5.39 -2.98
N LEU A 26 -6.37 -6.37 -3.78
CA LEU A 26 -5.10 -7.07 -3.57
C LEU A 26 -3.90 -6.10 -3.64
N ILE A 27 -3.91 -5.15 -4.58
CA ILE A 27 -2.86 -4.14 -4.71
C ILE A 27 -2.82 -3.23 -3.47
N ILE A 28 -3.98 -2.79 -2.96
CA ILE A 28 -4.06 -1.93 -1.79
C ILE A 28 -3.45 -2.62 -0.56
N VAL A 29 -3.88 -3.85 -0.27
CA VAL A 29 -3.38 -4.61 0.87
C VAL A 29 -1.88 -4.88 0.74
N ASN A 30 -1.40 -5.22 -0.46
CA ASN A 30 0.02 -5.40 -0.72
C ASN A 30 0.82 -4.12 -0.39
N ARG A 31 0.34 -2.94 -0.81
CA ARG A 31 1.00 -1.66 -0.52
C ARG A 31 1.03 -1.34 0.97
N ILE A 32 -0.04 -1.64 1.70
CA ILE A 32 -0.10 -1.43 3.16
C ILE A 32 0.95 -2.30 3.85
N GLU A 33 1.01 -3.60 3.52
CA GLU A 33 1.98 -4.51 4.13
C GLU A 33 3.43 -4.13 3.79
N ASN A 34 3.69 -3.72 2.54
CA ASN A 34 5.00 -3.17 2.17
C ASN A 34 5.33 -1.92 3.00
N GLY A 35 4.37 -1.01 3.20
CA GLY A 35 4.54 0.17 4.04
C GLY A 35 4.85 -0.18 5.51
N ARG A 36 4.19 -1.22 6.06
CA ARG A 36 4.48 -1.71 7.42
C ARG A 36 5.87 -2.33 7.52
N GLN A 37 6.33 -3.05 6.49
CA GLN A 37 7.69 -3.58 6.44
C GLN A 37 8.73 -2.45 6.34
N GLN A 38 8.49 -1.45 5.50
CA GLN A 38 9.33 -0.25 5.39
C GLN A 38 9.43 0.47 6.74
N TYR A 39 8.31 0.66 7.44
CA TYR A 39 8.28 1.24 8.79
C TYR A 39 9.15 0.45 9.77
N LYS A 40 8.97 -0.88 9.84
CA LYS A 40 9.76 -1.76 10.72
C LYS A 40 11.26 -1.73 10.38
N ALA A 41 11.59 -1.55 9.10
CA ALA A 41 12.97 -1.43 8.63
C ALA A 41 13.55 -0.01 8.78
N GLY A 42 12.83 0.93 9.41
CA GLY A 42 13.27 2.32 9.57
C GLY A 42 13.28 3.14 8.28
N GLN A 43 12.65 2.66 7.21
CA GLN A 43 12.57 3.32 5.90
C GLN A 43 11.46 4.39 5.88
N THR A 44 11.43 5.23 6.93
CA THR A 44 10.49 6.34 7.07
C THR A 44 11.18 7.67 6.78
N LEU A 45 10.40 8.65 6.33
CA LEU A 45 10.88 10.01 6.15
C LEU A 45 10.11 10.94 7.10
N THR A 46 10.82 11.87 7.72
CA THR A 46 10.24 13.01 8.41
C THR A 46 9.60 13.98 7.41
N SER A 47 8.70 14.83 7.89
CA SER A 47 8.07 15.86 7.07
C SER A 47 9.09 16.80 6.40
N ALA A 48 10.21 17.09 7.08
CA ALA A 48 11.28 17.91 6.54
C ALA A 48 11.98 17.24 5.34
N GLU A 49 12.31 15.95 5.48
CA GLU A 49 12.93 15.16 4.41
C GLU A 49 12.01 15.01 3.20
N VAL A 50 10.70 14.79 3.43
CA VAL A 50 9.69 14.75 2.36
C VAL A 50 9.67 16.09 1.60
N ARG A 51 9.64 17.23 2.30
CA ARG A 51 9.61 18.55 1.67
C ARG A 51 10.82 18.78 0.78
N GLN A 52 12.02 18.44 1.25
CA GLN A 52 13.25 18.56 0.47
C GLN A 52 13.21 17.68 -0.80
N ARG A 53 12.73 16.44 -0.68
CA ARG A 53 12.65 15.51 -1.80
C ARG A 53 11.65 15.97 -2.87
N MET A 54 10.54 16.59 -2.47
CA MET A 54 9.56 17.14 -3.41
C MET A 54 10.10 18.36 -4.16
N LEU A 55 10.78 19.28 -3.47
CA LEU A 55 11.41 20.45 -4.11
C LEU A 55 12.46 20.03 -5.14
N LYS A 56 13.28 19.01 -4.84
CA LYS A 56 14.26 18.46 -5.77
C LYS A 56 13.63 17.86 -7.03
N ARG A 57 12.45 17.23 -6.93
CA ARG A 57 11.74 16.62 -8.08
C ARG A 57 11.09 17.65 -9.00
N GLN A 58 10.76 18.84 -8.52
CA GLN A 58 10.15 19.92 -9.31
C GLN A 58 11.17 20.73 -10.14
N GLN A 59 12.47 20.48 -9.93
CA GLN A 59 13.58 21.16 -10.63
C GLN A 59 14.20 20.28 -11.73
N LEU A 60 13.63 19.09 -11.96
CA LEU A 60 13.97 18.13 -13.02
C LEU A 60 12.82 18.10 -14.03
#